data_AF-A0AAE0AQU4-F1
#
_entry.id   AF-A0AAE0AQU4-F1
#
_cell.length_a   1.000
_cell.length_b   1.000
_cell.length_c   1.000
_cell.angle_alpha   90.00
_cell.angle_beta   90.00
_cell.angle_gamma   90.00
#
_symmetry.space_group_name_H-M   'P 1'
#
loop_
_entity.id
_entity.type
_entity.pdbx_description
1 polymer ?
#
loop_
_entity_poly.entity_id
_entity_poly.type
_entity_poly.pdbx_seq_one_letter_code
_entity_poly.pdbx_strand_id
1 'polypeptide(L)'
;MASSDTRPSTSGHQSMESCWISVWRLLMPPKVDIFLRRACKNWIPTRVNLVRRKIPVGAIYPICNRYQETIMHALWGCLNMEEVRKQCGFVKGLRSETSVDFKAFLAFCSQNLHGNELPLFSNILWRIWFLQNQKIHGTSELSISNVYSWSYDFFILLLGS
;
A
#
# COMPACT_ATOMS: atom_id res chain seq x y z
N MET A 1 41.65 17.82 28.10
CA MET A 1 40.45 16.97 27.99
C MET A 1 39.33 17.83 27.46
N ALA A 2 39.03 17.75 26.16
CA ALA A 2 37.87 18.40 25.57
C ALA A 2 37.02 17.28 24.95
N SER A 3 35.88 17.00 25.59
CA SER A 3 34.91 16.02 25.09
C SER A 3 34.13 16.66 23.95
N SER A 4 34.35 16.18 22.74
CA SER A 4 33.54 16.47 21.56
C SER A 4 32.19 15.78 21.69
N ASP A 5 31.15 16.58 21.91
CA ASP A 5 29.74 16.19 21.92
C ASP A 5 29.25 16.02 20.47
N THR A 6 29.28 14.78 19.96
CA THR A 6 28.71 14.43 18.66
C THR A 6 27.19 14.32 18.80
N ARG A 7 26.46 15.41 18.48
CA ARG A 7 25.00 15.37 18.34
C ARG A 7 24.62 14.45 17.17
N PRO A 8 23.65 13.53 17.32
CA PRO A 8 23.21 12.70 16.20
C PRO A 8 22.47 13.55 15.16
N SER A 9 22.94 13.52 13.92
CA SER A 9 22.39 14.26 12.78
C SER A 9 20.93 13.87 12.47
N THR A 10 20.06 14.89 12.41
CA THR A 10 18.59 14.82 12.24
C THR A 10 18.15 14.71 10.77
N SER A 11 19.03 14.29 9.85
CA SER A 11 18.77 14.32 8.40
C SER A 11 17.76 13.25 7.94
N GLY A 12 17.74 12.08 8.58
CA GLY A 12 16.82 10.99 8.22
C GLY A 12 15.34 11.23 8.62
N HIS A 13 15.10 12.05 9.64
CA HIS A 13 13.73 12.37 10.06
C HIS A 13 13.10 13.45 9.17
N GLN A 14 13.90 14.40 8.67
CA GLN A 14 13.44 15.44 7.76
C GLN A 14 13.08 14.88 6.39
N SER A 15 13.89 13.97 5.81
CA SER A 15 13.60 13.37 4.50
C SER A 15 12.33 12.53 4.50
N MET A 16 12.08 11.78 5.59
CA MET A 16 10.87 11.00 5.75
C MET A 16 9.64 11.89 5.93
N GLU A 17 9.72 12.98 6.68
CA GLU A 17 8.61 13.93 6.84
C GLU A 17 8.28 14.64 5.52
N SER A 18 9.29 15.08 4.76
CA SER A 18 9.11 15.66 3.43
C SER A 18 8.48 14.68 2.44
N CYS A 19 8.88 13.41 2.50
CA CYS A 19 8.28 12.32 1.72
C CYS A 19 6.78 12.20 1.98
N TRP A 20 6.36 12.23 3.25
CA TRP A 20 4.95 12.18 3.62
C TRP A 20 4.17 13.40 3.15
N ILE A 21 4.74 14.59 3.27
CA ILE A 21 4.13 15.83 2.74
C ILE A 21 3.82 15.68 1.24
N SER A 22 4.72 15.10 0.45
CA SER A 22 4.50 14.86 -0.98
C SER A 22 3.39 13.84 -1.24
N VAL A 23 3.35 12.72 -0.50
CA VAL A 23 2.28 11.70 -0.65
C VAL A 23 0.92 12.29 -0.34
N TRP A 24 0.80 13.09 0.72
CA TRP A 24 -0.47 13.63 1.18
C TRP A 24 -0.95 14.86 0.41
N ARG A 25 -0.12 15.42 -0.48
CA ARG A 25 -0.47 16.53 -1.38
C ARG A 25 -0.91 16.05 -2.77
N LEU A 26 -0.89 14.75 -3.02
CA LEU A 26 -1.32 14.20 -4.30
C LEU A 26 -2.81 14.42 -4.53
N LEU A 27 -3.15 14.64 -5.81
CA LEU A 27 -4.53 14.71 -6.27
C LEU A 27 -5.10 13.28 -6.27
N MET A 28 -5.65 12.87 -5.14
CA MET A 28 -6.24 11.55 -4.94
C MET A 28 -7.54 11.64 -4.15
N PRO A 29 -8.49 10.71 -4.38
CA PRO A 29 -9.76 10.76 -3.65
C PRO A 29 -9.56 10.58 -2.14
N PRO A 30 -10.33 11.30 -1.30
CA PRO A 30 -10.19 11.24 0.16
C PRO A 30 -10.22 9.82 0.74
N LYS A 31 -11.01 8.92 0.15
CA LYS A 31 -11.09 7.51 0.58
C LYS A 31 -9.77 6.74 0.41
N VAL A 32 -9.01 7.04 -0.64
CA VAL A 32 -7.72 6.39 -0.93
C VAL A 32 -6.67 6.92 0.04
N ASP A 33 -6.67 8.23 0.27
CA ASP A 33 -5.80 8.89 1.24
C ASP A 33 -6.00 8.34 2.67
N ILE A 34 -7.24 8.33 3.16
CA ILE A 34 -7.59 7.76 4.49
C ILE A 34 -7.14 6.30 4.59
N PHE A 35 -7.34 5.52 3.53
CA PHE A 35 -6.88 4.13 3.49
C PHE A 35 -5.36 4.02 3.64
N LEU A 36 -4.58 4.79 2.87
CA LEU A 36 -3.11 4.75 2.98
C LEU A 36 -2.64 5.17 4.36
N ARG A 37 -3.20 6.24 4.94
CA ARG A 37 -2.86 6.66 6.32
C ARG A 37 -3.13 5.54 7.33
N ARG A 38 -4.25 4.84 7.20
CA ARG A 38 -4.59 3.68 8.05
C ARG A 38 -3.63 2.51 7.79
N ALA A 39 -3.28 2.24 6.53
CA ALA A 39 -2.37 1.17 6.18
C ALA A 39 -0.96 1.42 6.74
N CYS A 40 -0.41 2.63 6.60
CA CYS A 40 0.89 3.01 7.17
C CYS A 40 0.94 2.94 8.71
N LYS A 41 -0.20 3.06 9.39
CA LYS A 41 -0.31 2.90 10.84
C LYS A 41 -0.60 1.47 11.27
N ASN A 42 -0.66 0.51 10.35
CA ASN A 42 -1.11 -0.86 10.61
C ASN A 42 -2.51 -0.91 11.24
N TRP A 43 -3.41 -0.02 10.80
CA TRP A 43 -4.77 0.12 11.35
C TRP A 43 -5.85 -0.60 10.54
N ILE A 44 -5.55 -1.02 9.30
CA ILE A 44 -6.48 -1.81 8.50
C ILE A 44 -6.57 -3.26 9.02
N PRO A 45 -7.75 -3.89 8.95
CA PRO A 45 -8.03 -5.19 9.57
C PRO A 45 -7.47 -6.39 8.79
N THR A 46 -6.15 -6.46 8.60
CA THR A 46 -5.52 -7.72 8.16
C THR A 46 -5.50 -8.75 9.28
N ARG A 47 -5.44 -10.05 8.97
CA ARG A 47 -5.40 -11.13 9.95
C ARG A 47 -4.30 -10.96 10.99
N VAL A 48 -3.09 -10.58 10.57
CA VAL A 48 -1.98 -10.30 11.50
C VAL A 48 -2.34 -9.16 12.47
N ASN A 49 -2.98 -8.10 11.98
CA ASN A 49 -3.44 -7.00 12.83
C ASN A 49 -4.58 -7.40 13.75
N LEU A 50 -5.50 -8.25 13.30
CA LEU A 50 -6.60 -8.79 14.11
C LEU A 50 -6.08 -9.70 15.24
N VAL A 51 -5.14 -10.61 14.94
CA VAL A 51 -4.46 -11.45 15.93
C VAL A 51 -3.73 -10.59 16.96
N ARG A 52 -3.01 -9.55 16.51
CA ARG A 52 -2.34 -8.59 17.41
C ARG A 52 -3.32 -7.90 18.36
N ARG A 53 -4.56 -7.64 17.89
CA ARG A 53 -5.67 -7.09 18.69
C ARG A 53 -6.45 -8.16 19.47
N LYS A 54 -5.92 -9.38 19.59
CA LYS A 54 -6.50 -10.50 20.35
C LYS A 54 -7.86 -10.98 19.83
N ILE A 55 -8.16 -10.71 18.57
CA ILE A 55 -9.36 -11.25 17.90
C ILE A 55 -9.03 -12.70 17.48
N PRO A 56 -9.88 -13.70 17.81
CA PRO A 56 -9.58 -15.12 17.61
C PRO A 56 -9.77 -15.53 16.14
N VAL A 57 -8.83 -15.11 15.29
CA VAL A 57 -8.73 -15.51 13.88
C VAL A 57 -7.34 -16.09 13.62
N GLY A 58 -7.20 -17.03 12.68
CA GLY A 58 -5.88 -17.48 12.23
C GLY A 58 -5.16 -16.37 11.46
N ALA A 59 -3.82 -16.33 11.43
CA ALA A 59 -3.06 -15.27 10.75
C ALA A 59 -2.94 -15.46 9.21
N ILE A 60 -3.31 -16.62 8.69
CA ILE A 60 -3.14 -16.99 7.28
C ILE A 60 -4.06 -16.16 6.38
N TYR A 61 -3.50 -15.69 5.27
CA TYR A 61 -4.22 -14.91 4.26
C TYR A 61 -5.22 -15.77 3.50
N PRO A 62 -6.54 -15.47 3.56
CA PRO A 62 -7.57 -16.34 2.99
C PRO A 62 -7.51 -16.50 1.47
N ILE A 63 -6.84 -15.59 0.77
CA ILE A 63 -6.80 -15.57 -0.69
C ILE A 63 -5.71 -16.47 -1.25
N CYS A 64 -4.51 -16.46 -0.67
CA CYS A 64 -3.42 -17.32 -1.14
C CYS A 64 -3.29 -18.60 -0.31
N ASN A 65 -3.82 -18.61 0.92
CA ASN A 65 -3.77 -19.70 1.89
C ASN A 65 -2.37 -20.26 2.18
N ARG A 66 -1.32 -19.43 2.01
CA ARG A 66 0.09 -19.83 2.14
C ARG A 66 0.86 -19.04 3.19
N TYR A 67 0.70 -17.72 3.18
CA TYR A 67 1.45 -16.80 4.06
C TYR A 67 0.51 -16.04 4.98
N GLN A 68 1.06 -15.43 6.02
CA GLN A 68 0.30 -14.55 6.90
C GLN A 68 -0.21 -13.31 6.14
N GLU A 69 -1.41 -12.84 6.49
CA GLU A 69 -1.95 -11.60 5.93
C GLU A 69 -1.32 -10.38 6.61
N THR A 70 -0.12 -10.02 6.16
CA THR A 70 0.43 -8.69 6.40
C THR A 70 -0.17 -7.70 5.41
N ILE A 71 -0.10 -6.40 5.71
CA ILE A 71 -0.53 -5.36 4.76
C ILE A 71 0.25 -5.46 3.46
N MET A 72 1.58 -5.64 3.56
CA MET A 72 2.45 -5.78 2.41
C MET A 72 2.06 -6.97 1.54
N HIS A 73 1.77 -8.12 2.15
CA HIS A 73 1.36 -9.33 1.44
C HIS A 73 -0.01 -9.19 0.79
N ALA A 74 -1.00 -8.69 1.55
CA ALA A 74 -2.37 -8.52 1.07
C ALA A 74 -2.44 -7.54 -0.12
N LEU A 75 -1.71 -6.42 -0.06
CA LEU A 75 -1.84 -5.36 -1.06
C LEU A 75 -0.95 -5.53 -2.28
N TRP A 76 0.20 -6.20 -2.18
CA TRP A 76 1.20 -6.19 -3.25
C TRP A 76 2.05 -7.44 -3.36
N GLY A 77 2.51 -8.00 -2.23
CA GLY A 77 3.51 -9.08 -2.23
C GLY A 77 2.94 -10.47 -2.53
N CYS A 78 1.63 -10.65 -2.52
CA CYS A 78 1.02 -11.94 -2.84
C CYS A 78 1.23 -12.32 -4.32
N LEU A 79 1.50 -13.61 -4.59
CA LEU A 79 1.63 -14.14 -5.97
C LEU A 79 0.37 -13.92 -6.79
N ASN A 80 -0.82 -13.97 -6.17
CA ASN A 80 -2.07 -13.65 -6.86
C ASN A 80 -2.09 -12.20 -7.39
N MET A 81 -1.22 -11.30 -6.96
CA MET A 81 -1.15 -9.93 -7.50
C MET A 81 -0.25 -9.83 -8.75
N GLU A 82 0.35 -10.92 -9.22
CA GLU A 82 1.27 -10.92 -10.36
C GLU A 82 0.66 -10.33 -11.63
N GLU A 83 -0.59 -10.67 -11.93
CA GLU A 83 -1.29 -10.14 -13.11
C GLU A 83 -1.45 -8.62 -13.06
N VAL A 84 -1.88 -8.08 -11.91
CA VAL A 84 -1.97 -6.63 -11.71
C VAL A 84 -0.61 -5.97 -11.88
N ARG A 85 0.46 -6.58 -11.34
CA ARG A 85 1.83 -6.08 -11.47
C ARG A 85 2.29 -6.02 -12.93
N LYS A 86 1.97 -7.03 -13.72
CA LYS A 86 2.29 -7.08 -15.17
C LYS A 86 1.58 -5.99 -15.96
N GLN A 87 0.35 -5.63 -15.57
CA GLN A 87 -0.42 -4.57 -16.22
C GLN A 87 0.10 -3.16 -15.87
N CYS A 88 0.76 -2.99 -14.72
CA CYS A 88 1.31 -1.69 -14.32
C CYS A 88 2.74 -1.48 -14.84
N GLY A 89 2.91 -0.95 -16.05
CA GLY A 89 4.25 -0.76 -16.64
C GLY A 89 5.25 0.04 -15.79
N PHE A 90 4.75 0.99 -14.98
CA PHE A 90 5.55 1.87 -14.12
C PHE A 90 6.04 1.20 -12.82
N VAL A 91 5.58 -0.01 -12.48
CA VAL A 91 6.02 -0.71 -11.25
C VAL A 91 7.20 -1.65 -11.49
N LYS A 92 7.76 -1.66 -12.71
CA LYS A 92 8.90 -2.50 -13.06
C LYS A 92 10.10 -2.11 -12.18
N GLY A 93 10.54 -3.04 -11.33
CA GLY A 93 11.62 -2.80 -10.36
C GLY A 93 11.15 -2.42 -8.95
N LEU A 94 9.84 -2.25 -8.72
CA LEU A 94 9.33 -2.18 -7.35
C LEU A 94 9.52 -3.52 -6.66
N ARG A 95 10.01 -3.45 -5.42
CA ARG A 95 10.13 -4.57 -4.51
C ARG A 95 8.78 -5.25 -4.31
N SER A 96 8.76 -6.58 -4.36
CA SER A 96 7.55 -7.38 -4.08
C SER A 96 7.70 -8.24 -2.82
N GLU A 97 8.82 -8.09 -2.11
CA GLU A 97 9.14 -8.82 -0.90
C GLU A 97 8.16 -8.47 0.23
N THR A 98 7.62 -9.51 0.84
CA THR A 98 6.59 -9.41 1.89
C THR A 98 7.15 -9.07 3.27
N SER A 99 8.47 -9.10 3.42
CA SER A 99 9.19 -8.82 4.67
C SER A 99 9.38 -7.32 4.94
N VAL A 100 9.10 -6.47 3.96
CA VAL A 100 9.22 -5.01 4.09
C VAL A 100 7.97 -4.44 4.74
N ASP A 101 8.15 -3.48 5.66
CA ASP A 101 7.03 -2.75 6.24
C ASP A 101 6.33 -1.87 5.18
N PHE A 102 5.00 -1.86 5.19
CA PHE A 102 4.20 -1.16 4.18
C PHE A 102 4.48 0.35 4.13
N LYS A 103 4.77 0.98 5.28
CA LYS A 103 5.09 2.41 5.34
C LYS A 103 6.43 2.68 4.64
N ALA A 104 7.44 1.84 4.87
CA ALA A 104 8.73 1.93 4.18
C ALA A 104 8.58 1.68 2.67
N PHE A 105 7.76 0.70 2.27
CA PHE A 105 7.44 0.43 0.87
C PHE A 105 6.79 1.64 0.19
N LEU A 106 5.77 2.25 0.81
CA LEU A 106 5.10 3.41 0.24
C LEU A 106 6.04 4.63 0.14
N ALA A 107 6.92 4.83 1.12
CA ALA A 107 7.94 5.88 1.08
C ALA A 107 8.96 5.66 -0.05
N PHE A 108 9.30 4.40 -0.34
CA PHE A 108 10.11 4.04 -1.50
C PHE A 108 9.36 4.35 -2.80
N CYS A 109 8.09 3.94 -2.92
CA CYS A 109 7.27 4.26 -4.09
C CYS A 109 7.19 5.76 -4.34
N SER A 110 7.03 6.60 -3.31
CA SER A 110 6.93 8.04 -3.51
C SER A 110 8.22 8.74 -3.94
N GLN A 111 9.36 8.07 -3.82
CA GLN A 111 10.65 8.56 -4.33
C GLN A 111 10.94 8.10 -5.76
N ASN A 112 10.28 7.02 -6.21
CA ASN A 112 10.58 6.35 -7.48
C ASN A 112 9.44 6.40 -8.50
N LEU A 113 8.22 6.75 -8.07
CA LEU A 113 7.06 6.95 -8.94
C LEU A 113 6.87 8.45 -9.17
N HIS A 114 6.63 8.82 -10.43
CA HIS A 114 6.63 10.21 -10.87
C HIS A 114 5.29 10.60 -11.53
N GLY A 115 5.03 11.91 -11.58
CA GLY A 115 3.80 12.45 -12.14
C GLY A 115 2.55 11.80 -11.55
N ASN A 116 1.77 11.15 -12.41
CA ASN A 116 0.50 10.52 -12.05
C ASN A 116 0.62 9.05 -11.61
N GLU A 117 1.83 8.49 -11.59
CA GLU A 117 2.06 7.08 -11.25
C GLU A 117 1.75 6.78 -9.78
N LEU A 118 2.20 7.63 -8.84
CA LEU A 118 1.97 7.42 -7.41
C LEU A 118 0.47 7.53 -7.02
N PRO A 119 -0.31 8.52 -7.50
CA PRO A 119 -1.76 8.54 -7.31
C PRO A 119 -2.48 7.32 -7.90
N LEU A 120 -2.14 6.92 -9.14
CA LEU A 120 -2.71 5.75 -9.79
C LEU A 120 -2.38 4.47 -9.01
N PHE A 121 -1.12 4.31 -8.61
CA PHE A 121 -0.66 3.19 -7.79
C PHE A 121 -1.40 3.11 -6.45
N SER A 122 -1.56 4.26 -5.80
CA SER A 122 -2.33 4.37 -4.55
C SER A 122 -3.78 3.92 -4.73
N ASN A 123 -4.39 4.29 -5.86
CA ASN A 123 -5.74 3.85 -6.21
C ASN A 123 -5.81 2.33 -6.43
N ILE A 124 -4.83 1.75 -7.11
CA ILE A 124 -4.71 0.31 -7.32
C ILE A 124 -4.63 -0.43 -5.98
N LEU A 125 -3.77 0.01 -5.06
CA LEU A 125 -3.66 -0.60 -3.72
C LEU A 125 -5.00 -0.54 -2.96
N TRP A 126 -5.69 0.61 -3.03
CA TRP A 126 -7.01 0.76 -2.43
C TRP A 126 -8.06 -0.17 -3.09
N ARG A 127 -8.05 -0.28 -4.42
CA ARG A 127 -8.98 -1.13 -5.16
C ARG A 127 -8.77 -2.60 -4.83
N ILE A 128 -7.52 -3.04 -4.73
CA ILE A 128 -7.13 -4.36 -4.27
C ILE A 128 -7.73 -4.60 -2.88
N TRP A 129 -7.48 -3.72 -1.91
CA TRP A 129 -8.02 -3.83 -0.56
C TRP A 129 -9.56 -3.91 -0.53
N PHE A 130 -10.22 -3.06 -1.32
CA PHE A 130 -11.67 -3.02 -1.43
C PHE A 130 -12.26 -4.35 -1.92
N LEU A 131 -11.69 -4.92 -2.99
CA LEU A 131 -12.14 -6.20 -3.54
C LEU A 131 -11.92 -7.37 -2.56
N GLN A 132 -10.81 -7.33 -1.80
CA GLN A 132 -10.52 -8.35 -0.80
C GLN A 132 -11.54 -8.31 0.35
N ASN A 133 -11.86 -7.13 0.86
CA ASN A 133 -12.87 -6.98 1.89
C ASN A 133 -14.24 -7.48 1.40
N GLN A 134 -14.61 -7.16 0.15
CA GLN A 134 -15.85 -7.68 -0.43
C GLN A 134 -15.89 -9.21 -0.46
N LYS A 135 -14.80 -9.86 -0.89
CA LYS A 135 -14.71 -11.32 -0.88
C LYS A 135 -14.82 -11.89 0.54
N ILE A 136 -14.13 -11.29 1.51
CA ILE A 136 -14.17 -11.75 2.91
C ILE A 136 -15.57 -11.61 3.52
N HIS A 137 -16.31 -10.56 3.16
CA HIS A 137 -17.69 -10.35 3.60
C HIS A 137 -18.74 -11.05 2.73
N GLY A 138 -18.31 -11.88 1.76
CA GLY A 138 -19.21 -12.66 0.89
C GLY A 138 -20.03 -11.82 -0.08
N THR A 139 -19.63 -10.57 -0.37
CA THR A 139 -20.40 -9.66 -1.22
C THR A 139 -20.03 -9.73 -2.69
N SER A 140 -18.89 -10.35 -3.05
CA SER A 140 -18.44 -10.47 -4.45
C SER A 140 -17.30 -11.49 -4.61
N GLU A 141 -17.12 -11.99 -5.84
CA GLU A 141 -15.94 -12.77 -6.23
C GLU A 141 -14.72 -11.86 -6.48
N LEU A 142 -13.52 -12.31 -6.10
CA LEU A 142 -12.31 -11.52 -6.28
C LEU A 142 -11.86 -11.57 -7.75
N SER A 143 -12.28 -10.57 -8.54
CA SER A 143 -11.74 -10.33 -9.87
C SER A 143 -10.63 -9.30 -9.82
N ILE A 144 -9.39 -9.76 -9.78
CA ILE A 144 -8.18 -8.91 -9.79
C ILE A 144 -7.80 -8.43 -11.21
N SER A 145 -8.29 -9.08 -12.26
CA SER A 145 -7.86 -8.84 -13.65
C SER A 145 -8.24 -7.46 -14.17
N ASN A 146 -9.30 -6.85 -13.63
CA ASN A 146 -9.77 -5.51 -14.01
C ASN A 146 -9.30 -4.40 -13.06
N VAL A 147 -8.45 -4.72 -12.07
CA VAL A 147 -8.02 -3.74 -11.06
C VAL A 147 -7.32 -2.56 -11.72
N TYR A 148 -6.39 -2.84 -12.65
CA TYR A 148 -5.62 -1.79 -13.32
C TYR A 148 -6.51 -0.92 -14.20
N SER A 149 -7.27 -1.52 -15.13
CA SER A 149 -8.15 -0.78 -16.04
C SER A 149 -9.18 0.06 -15.28
N TRP A 150 -9.82 -0.50 -14.26
CA TRP A 150 -10.76 0.24 -13.42
C TRP A 150 -10.09 1.42 -12.71
N SER A 151 -8.89 1.22 -12.17
CA SER A 151 -8.17 2.28 -11.45
C SER A 151 -7.71 3.38 -12.41
N TYR A 152 -7.28 3.01 -13.62
CA TYR A 152 -6.90 3.94 -14.67
C TYR A 152 -8.10 4.78 -15.13
N ASP A 153 -9.22 4.15 -15.48
CA ASP A 153 -10.43 4.85 -15.93
C ASP A 153 -10.96 5.79 -14.84
N PHE A 154 -11.04 5.31 -13.59
CA PHE A 154 -11.46 6.12 -12.46
C PHE A 154 -10.53 7.31 -12.23
N PHE A 155 -9.22 7.13 -12.43
CA PHE A 155 -8.24 8.20 -12.28
C PHE A 155 -8.30 9.23 -13.42
N ILE A 156 -8.50 8.79 -14.67
CA ILE A 156 -8.72 9.69 -15.80
C ILE A 156 -9.97 10.54 -15.60
N LEU A 157 -11.08 9.94 -15.14
CA LEU A 157 -12.31 10.66 -14.83
C LEU A 157 -12.11 11.72 -13.73
N LEU A 158 -11.28 11.42 -12.73
CA LEU A 158 -10.94 12.37 -11.66
C LEU A 158 -10.07 13.55 -12.13
N LEU A 159 -9.19 13.35 -13.10
CA LEU A 159 -8.34 14.42 -13.64
C LEU A 159 -9.04 15.28 -14.71
N GLY A 160 -10.11 14.77 -15.31
CA GLY A 160 -10.93 15.50 -16.29
C GLY A 160 -12.08 16.32 -15.69
N SER A 161 -12.20 16.37 -14.36
CA SER A 161 -13.22 17.10 -13.60
C SER A 161 -12.63 18.33 -12.93
#